data_AF-A0A7C2L710-F1
#
_entry.id   AF-A0A7C2L710-F1
#
_cell.length_a   1.000
_cell.length_b   1.000
_cell.length_c   1.000
_cell.angle_alpha   90.00
_cell.angle_beta   90.00
_cell.angle_gamma   90.00
#
_symmetry.space_group_name_H-M   'P 1'
#
loop_
_entity.id
_entity.type
_entity.pdbx_description
1 polymer ?
#
loop_
_entity_poly.entity_id
_entity_poly.type
_entity_poly.pdbx_seq_one_letter_code
_entity_poly.pdbx_strand_id
1 'polypeptide(L)'
;MRAITGMCVFSLAVISCVSMAQRAAESNPPAKRLLKPAGAIRTSNVDNVGQVRYLKDTGDYLFVWKGLDGRTVQATYVPEWKAQVTLLVSVRRESDNTWRYLYTLRNLPHSPLQVTAVYMLTNVQPLRVWVEKGWRFVGVVDTYKGKAHEFAENPLVEPSSPLKPGGELRYQVLSEYPPAVVDCFVRTDAPIIRVPEEMPTALADRLPRGFEGGLHGYTLAPTDSLTAERFLEQWRVAIRAGWVTDKPLARQLTKHVEEAVEAVRRGGRSAARDALAAIQKLVDQHQKHIEPEAQALLLESLPYLVR
;
A
#
# COMPACT_ATOMS: atom_id res chain seq x y z
N MET A 1 -38.32 -4.42 -39.97
CA MET A 1 -36.99 -3.87 -39.60
C MET A 1 -37.17 -2.82 -38.51
N ARG A 2 -37.09 -3.21 -37.23
CA ARG A 2 -36.83 -2.32 -36.09
C ARG A 2 -36.14 -3.16 -35.02
N ALA A 3 -34.85 -2.87 -34.80
CA ALA A 3 -34.05 -3.47 -33.74
C ALA A 3 -34.27 -2.66 -32.46
N ILE A 4 -34.66 -3.34 -31.39
CA ILE A 4 -34.68 -2.79 -30.03
C ILE A 4 -33.36 -3.18 -29.40
N THR A 5 -32.55 -2.17 -29.12
CA THR A 5 -31.26 -2.22 -28.43
C THR A 5 -31.47 -2.71 -26.99
N GLY A 6 -30.96 -3.91 -26.69
CA GLY A 6 -30.85 -4.42 -25.33
C GLY A 6 -29.68 -3.75 -24.61
N MET A 7 -29.99 -2.93 -23.62
CA MET A 7 -29.02 -2.48 -22.61
C MET A 7 -28.70 -3.64 -21.68
N CYS A 8 -27.48 -4.17 -21.75
CA CYS A 8 -26.93 -5.03 -20.71
C CYS A 8 -26.71 -4.22 -19.43
N VAL A 9 -27.57 -4.44 -18.44
CA VAL A 9 -27.38 -3.98 -17.07
C VAL A 9 -26.30 -4.86 -16.43
N PHE A 10 -25.09 -4.32 -16.27
CA PHE A 10 -24.05 -4.98 -15.48
C PHE A 10 -24.39 -4.82 -14.00
N SER A 11 -24.88 -5.90 -13.37
CA SER A 11 -24.99 -5.99 -11.93
C SER A 11 -23.58 -6.04 -11.30
N LEU A 12 -23.16 -4.91 -10.73
CA LEU A 12 -22.01 -4.83 -9.84
C LEU A 12 -22.35 -5.55 -8.53
N ALA A 13 -21.95 -6.81 -8.42
CA ALA A 13 -21.85 -7.49 -7.14
C ALA A 13 -20.72 -6.83 -6.34
N VAL A 14 -21.07 -5.91 -5.43
CA VAL A 14 -20.14 -5.37 -4.44
C VAL A 14 -19.93 -6.45 -3.39
N ILE A 15 -18.97 -7.34 -3.65
CA ILE A 15 -18.46 -8.27 -2.65
C ILE A 15 -17.34 -7.57 -1.90
N SER A 16 -17.48 -7.52 -0.58
CA SER A 16 -16.51 -6.96 0.36
C SER A 16 -15.22 -7.79 0.30
N CYS A 17 -14.30 -7.42 -0.60
CA CYS A 17 -12.90 -7.77 -0.44
C CYS A 17 -12.33 -6.88 0.67
N VAL A 18 -12.31 -7.39 1.89
CA VAL A 18 -11.36 -6.93 2.91
C VAL A 18 -9.99 -7.02 2.24
N SER A 19 -9.36 -5.86 1.96
CA SER A 19 -8.12 -5.82 1.19
C SER A 19 -7.10 -6.75 1.84
N MET A 20 -6.38 -7.52 1.02
CA MET A 20 -5.34 -8.41 1.52
C MET A 20 -4.14 -7.64 2.12
N ALA A 21 -4.08 -6.31 1.97
CA ALA A 21 -3.21 -5.45 2.78
C ALA A 21 -3.45 -5.66 4.28
N GLN A 22 -4.70 -5.95 4.68
CA GLN A 22 -5.07 -6.29 6.06
C GLN A 22 -4.55 -7.68 6.47
N ARG A 23 -4.59 -8.68 5.59
CA ARG A 23 -3.99 -10.01 5.84
C ARG A 23 -2.46 -10.00 5.83
N ALA A 24 -1.84 -9.17 4.97
CA ALA A 24 -0.40 -8.95 4.94
C ALA A 24 0.06 -8.27 6.24
N ALA A 25 -0.67 -7.25 6.71
CA ALA A 25 -0.45 -6.61 8.01
C ALA A 25 -0.68 -7.55 9.21
N GLU A 26 -1.64 -8.49 9.11
CA GLU A 26 -1.85 -9.54 10.13
C GLU A 26 -0.75 -10.61 10.12
N SER A 27 -0.20 -10.96 8.95
CA SER A 27 0.84 -12.00 8.79
C SER A 27 2.27 -11.48 8.99
N ASN A 28 2.48 -10.17 8.87
CA ASN A 28 3.76 -9.49 9.08
C ASN A 28 3.51 -8.29 10.03
N PRO A 29 3.31 -8.53 11.34
CA PRO A 29 3.34 -7.44 12.30
C PRO A 29 4.67 -6.69 12.12
N PRO A 30 4.69 -5.34 12.10
CA PRO A 30 5.90 -4.57 11.86
C PRO A 30 7.05 -5.08 12.74
N ALA A 31 8.24 -5.20 12.15
CA ALA A 31 9.44 -5.83 12.69
C ALA A 31 9.99 -5.20 13.98
N LYS A 32 9.30 -4.24 14.58
CA LYS A 32 9.48 -3.81 15.97
C LYS A 32 8.12 -3.54 16.60
N ARG A 33 7.52 -4.57 17.24
CA ARG A 33 6.74 -4.30 18.47
C ARG A 33 7.60 -3.38 19.32
N LEU A 34 7.04 -2.31 19.90
CA LEU A 34 7.77 -1.40 20.78
C LEU A 34 8.83 -2.19 21.56
N LEU A 35 10.12 -1.86 21.35
CA LEU A 35 11.24 -2.43 22.08
C LEU A 35 10.85 -2.39 23.55
N LYS A 36 10.46 -3.54 24.13
CA LYS A 36 9.77 -3.64 25.42
C LYS A 36 10.18 -2.50 26.37
N PRO A 37 9.21 -1.71 26.84
CA PRO A 37 9.26 -1.30 28.23
C PRO A 37 7.86 -1.49 28.80
N ALA A 38 7.43 -2.75 28.91
CA ALA A 38 6.41 -3.05 29.90
C ALA A 38 7.08 -2.86 31.27
N GLY A 39 6.98 -1.67 31.84
CA GLY A 39 7.68 -1.32 33.09
C GLY A 39 7.70 0.18 33.40
N ALA A 40 8.11 0.51 34.62
CA ALA A 40 8.34 1.89 35.04
C ALA A 40 9.55 2.47 34.30
N ILE A 41 9.42 3.70 33.81
CA ILE A 41 10.52 4.44 33.21
C ILE A 41 11.23 5.23 34.30
N ARG A 42 12.55 5.00 34.38
CA ARG A 42 13.46 5.74 35.26
C ARG A 42 14.42 6.57 34.41
N THR A 43 14.74 7.76 34.88
CA THR A 43 15.89 8.54 34.40
C THR A 43 16.95 8.55 35.49
N SER A 44 18.15 9.07 35.19
CA SER A 44 19.24 9.18 36.18
C SER A 44 18.87 10.00 37.41
N ASN A 45 17.83 10.84 37.31
CA ASN A 45 17.47 11.84 38.32
C ASN A 45 16.06 11.62 38.92
N VAL A 46 15.25 10.69 38.39
CA VAL A 46 13.87 10.44 38.84
C VAL A 46 13.53 8.95 38.73
N ASP A 47 13.18 8.34 39.87
CA ASP A 47 12.91 6.90 40.00
C ASP A 47 11.59 6.42 39.38
N ASN A 48 10.68 7.33 39.02
CA ASN A 48 9.40 6.98 38.40
C ASN A 48 8.83 8.15 37.57
N VAL A 49 9.30 8.27 36.32
CA VAL A 49 8.79 9.27 35.37
C VAL A 49 7.40 8.88 34.84
N GLY A 50 7.08 7.58 34.85
CA GLY A 50 5.77 7.04 34.51
C GLY A 50 5.85 5.59 34.03
N GLN A 51 4.75 5.09 33.47
CA GLN A 51 4.57 3.72 33.02
C GLN A 51 3.96 3.68 31.63
N VAL A 52 4.38 2.70 30.83
CA VAL A 52 3.75 2.35 29.56
C VAL A 52 3.17 0.94 29.68
N ARG A 53 1.89 0.78 29.35
CA ARG A 53 1.19 -0.50 29.38
C ARG A 53 0.63 -0.80 28.01
N TYR A 54 0.86 -2.01 27.51
CA TYR A 54 0.19 -2.50 26.30
C TYR A 54 -1.17 -3.10 26.68
N LEU A 55 -2.24 -2.55 26.13
CA LEU A 55 -3.60 -3.02 26.34
C LEU A 55 -3.87 -4.17 25.36
N LYS A 56 -3.76 -5.42 25.81
CA LYS A 56 -3.91 -6.61 24.93
C LYS A 56 -5.25 -6.66 24.21
N ASP A 57 -6.32 -6.22 24.88
CA ASP A 57 -7.69 -6.32 24.35
C ASP A 57 -7.92 -5.38 23.17
N THR A 58 -7.27 -4.21 23.17
CA THR A 58 -7.43 -3.21 22.12
C THR A 58 -6.22 -3.09 21.19
N GLY A 59 -5.05 -3.59 21.62
CA GLY A 59 -3.78 -3.39 20.94
C GLY A 59 -3.20 -1.96 21.08
N ASP A 60 -3.76 -1.14 21.95
CA ASP A 60 -3.28 0.24 22.21
C ASP A 60 -2.21 0.29 23.31
N TYR A 61 -1.57 1.44 23.46
CA TYR A 61 -0.62 1.69 24.53
C TYR A 61 -1.14 2.77 25.47
N LEU A 62 -1.21 2.46 26.77
CA LEU A 62 -1.58 3.39 27.82
C LEU A 62 -0.32 3.94 28.49
N PHE A 63 -0.14 5.25 28.41
CA PHE A 63 0.87 6.02 29.10
C PHE A 63 0.28 6.56 30.39
N VAL A 64 0.97 6.41 31.51
CA VAL A 64 0.52 6.86 32.83
C VAL A 64 1.67 7.58 33.55
N TRP A 65 1.44 8.80 34.02
CA TRP A 65 2.43 9.58 34.79
C TRP A 65 1.75 10.40 35.88
N LYS A 66 2.56 11.07 36.72
CA LYS A 66 2.05 12.08 37.66
C LYS A 66 2.15 13.46 37.00
N GLY A 67 1.02 14.16 36.92
CA GLY A 67 0.94 15.54 36.44
C GLY A 67 1.60 16.53 37.40
N LEU A 68 1.72 17.78 36.98
CA LEU A 68 2.28 18.88 37.78
C LEU A 68 1.48 19.13 39.08
N ASP A 69 0.20 18.79 39.10
CA ASP A 69 -0.67 18.85 40.28
C ASP A 69 -0.56 17.60 41.20
N GLY A 70 0.34 16.66 40.87
CA GLY A 70 0.54 15.41 41.58
C GLY A 70 -0.51 14.33 41.29
N ARG A 71 -1.54 14.61 40.47
CA ARG A 71 -2.57 13.63 40.10
C ARG A 71 -2.06 12.70 39.02
N THR A 72 -2.70 11.53 38.91
CA THR A 72 -2.37 10.58 37.85
C THR A 72 -2.97 11.05 36.53
N VAL A 73 -2.10 11.22 35.54
CA VAL A 73 -2.47 11.56 34.17
C VAL A 73 -2.29 10.32 33.30
N GLN A 74 -3.20 10.15 32.34
CA GLN A 74 -3.15 9.04 31.40
C GLN A 74 -3.35 9.53 29.97
N ALA A 75 -2.70 8.86 29.03
CA ALA A 75 -2.90 9.06 27.61
C ALA A 75 -2.88 7.72 26.87
N THR A 76 -3.77 7.57 25.90
CA THR A 76 -3.81 6.39 25.04
C THR A 76 -3.14 6.71 23.71
N TYR A 77 -2.20 5.87 23.30
CA TYR A 77 -1.59 5.88 21.98
C TYR A 77 -2.21 4.77 21.14
N VAL A 78 -2.85 5.16 20.05
CA VAL A 78 -3.35 4.27 19.01
C VAL A 78 -2.28 4.19 17.92
N PRO A 79 -1.64 3.02 17.72
CA PRO A 79 -0.60 2.88 16.70
C PRO A 79 -1.12 3.07 15.27
N GLU A 80 -0.28 3.63 14.39
CA GLU A 80 -0.62 3.84 12.96
C GLU A 80 -1.05 2.56 12.26
N TRP A 81 -0.42 1.42 12.59
CA TRP A 81 -0.75 0.11 12.01
C TRP A 81 -2.17 -0.37 12.34
N LYS A 82 -2.90 0.28 13.26
CA LYS A 82 -4.32 -0.01 13.51
C LYS A 82 -5.25 0.63 12.50
N ALA A 83 -4.80 1.58 11.67
CA ALA A 83 -5.68 2.11 10.64
C ALA A 83 -6.03 1.01 9.63
N GLN A 84 -7.25 1.06 9.11
CA GLN A 84 -7.75 0.07 8.18
C GLN A 84 -7.94 0.73 6.84
N VAL A 85 -7.04 0.43 5.91
CA VAL A 85 -6.93 1.16 4.64
C VAL A 85 -6.82 0.18 3.48
N THR A 86 -7.41 0.54 2.35
CA THR A 86 -7.26 -0.18 1.09
C THR A 86 -6.71 0.78 0.04
N LEU A 87 -5.60 0.44 -0.61
CA LEU A 87 -5.13 1.12 -1.80
C LEU A 87 -5.24 0.14 -2.95
N LEU A 88 -6.05 0.49 -3.95
CA LEU A 88 -6.21 -0.28 -5.17
C LEU A 88 -5.72 0.54 -6.36
N VAL A 89 -5.10 -0.12 -7.34
CA VAL A 89 -4.75 0.52 -8.61
C VAL A 89 -5.21 -0.31 -9.80
N SER A 90 -5.95 0.34 -10.70
CA SER A 90 -6.20 -0.20 -12.04
C SER A 90 -5.32 0.53 -13.04
N VAL A 91 -4.64 -0.21 -13.90
CA VAL A 91 -3.80 0.37 -14.95
C VAL A 91 -4.41 0.04 -16.30
N ARG A 92 -4.40 1.02 -17.20
CA ARG A 92 -4.81 0.84 -18.59
C ARG A 92 -3.79 1.49 -19.50
N ARG A 93 -3.45 0.81 -20.59
CA ARG A 93 -2.73 1.43 -21.69
C ARG A 93 -3.60 2.47 -22.40
N GLU A 94 -3.09 3.69 -22.56
CA GLU A 94 -3.72 4.74 -23.38
C GLU A 94 -3.16 4.80 -24.79
N SER A 95 -1.86 4.55 -24.93
CA SER A 95 -1.13 4.57 -26.20
C SER A 95 -0.03 3.52 -26.18
N ASP A 96 0.70 3.35 -27.29
CA ASP A 96 1.76 2.35 -27.36
C ASP A 96 2.79 2.45 -26.23
N ASN A 97 3.07 3.64 -25.71
CA ASN A 97 4.03 3.83 -24.62
C ASN A 97 3.47 4.72 -23.51
N THR A 98 2.16 4.72 -23.28
CA THR A 98 1.58 5.53 -22.20
C THR A 98 0.55 4.73 -21.43
N TRP A 99 0.65 4.80 -20.10
CA TRP A 99 -0.24 4.11 -19.17
C TRP A 99 -0.92 5.13 -18.26
N ARG A 100 -2.21 4.91 -18.03
CA ARG A 100 -3.00 5.60 -17.02
C ARG A 100 -3.21 4.67 -15.84
N TYR A 101 -2.81 5.15 -14.68
CA TYR A 101 -2.99 4.51 -13.39
C TYR A 101 -4.13 5.23 -12.68
N LEU A 102 -5.15 4.50 -12.27
CA LEU A 102 -6.24 5.02 -11.45
C LEU A 102 -6.17 4.35 -10.09
N TYR A 103 -5.82 5.15 -9.08
CA TYR A 103 -5.72 4.73 -7.70
C TYR A 103 -7.02 5.03 -6.96
N THR A 104 -7.44 4.10 -6.12
CA THR A 104 -8.55 4.26 -5.18
C THR A 104 -8.06 3.92 -3.78
N LEU A 105 -7.93 4.96 -2.94
CA LEU A 105 -7.58 4.84 -1.54
C LEU A 105 -8.88 4.92 -0.71
N ARG A 106 -9.14 3.94 0.13
CA ARG A 106 -10.28 3.95 1.07
C ARG A 106 -9.78 3.83 2.48
N ASN A 107 -10.27 4.71 3.36
CA ASN A 107 -10.17 4.50 4.79
C ASN A 107 -11.44 3.76 5.23
N LEU A 108 -11.32 2.53 5.74
CA LEU A 108 -12.48 1.69 6.02
C LEU A 108 -13.37 2.32 7.12
N PRO A 109 -14.70 2.08 7.12
CA PRO A 109 -15.63 2.70 8.07
C PRO A 109 -15.28 2.50 9.55
N HIS A 110 -14.63 1.38 9.89
CA HIS A 110 -14.25 1.03 11.26
C HIS A 110 -12.78 1.33 11.57
N SER A 111 -12.08 2.03 10.68
CA SER A 111 -10.72 2.47 10.95
C SER A 111 -10.68 3.43 12.14
N PRO A 112 -9.82 3.22 13.13
CA PRO A 112 -9.71 4.10 14.29
C PRO A 112 -8.97 5.41 14.00
N LEU A 113 -8.35 5.54 12.82
CA LEU A 113 -7.48 6.65 12.45
C LEU A 113 -7.87 7.23 11.09
N GLN A 114 -7.55 8.51 10.87
CA GLN A 114 -7.70 9.18 9.59
C GLN A 114 -6.41 9.03 8.78
N VAL A 115 -6.52 9.03 7.45
CA VAL A 115 -5.35 9.00 6.57
C VAL A 115 -4.93 10.41 6.21
N THR A 116 -3.65 10.73 6.41
CA THR A 116 -3.10 12.08 6.22
C THR A 116 -2.14 12.17 5.03
N ALA A 117 -1.64 11.04 4.52
CA ALA A 117 -0.91 10.99 3.26
C ALA A 117 -0.78 9.56 2.74
N VAL A 118 -0.54 9.42 1.44
CA VAL A 118 -0.12 8.19 0.79
C VAL A 118 1.21 8.43 0.06
N TYR A 119 2.11 7.46 0.15
CA TYR A 119 3.43 7.47 -0.47
C TYR A 119 3.58 6.21 -1.32
N MET A 120 4.24 6.34 -2.47
CA MET A 120 4.65 5.21 -3.31
C MET A 120 6.09 5.42 -3.73
N LEU A 121 6.91 4.37 -3.64
CA LEU A 121 8.31 4.43 -4.04
C LEU A 121 8.46 4.17 -5.53
N THR A 122 8.63 5.22 -6.31
CA THR A 122 8.89 5.11 -7.75
C THR A 122 10.13 5.92 -8.11
N ASN A 123 10.85 5.46 -9.13
CA ASN A 123 12.00 6.15 -9.68
C ASN A 123 11.65 6.95 -10.95
N VAL A 124 10.35 7.09 -11.24
CA VAL A 124 9.84 7.78 -12.42
C VAL A 124 8.95 8.94 -12.01
N GLN A 125 9.21 10.11 -12.58
CA GLN A 125 8.29 11.22 -12.47
C GLN A 125 7.10 11.01 -13.43
N PRO A 126 5.85 11.13 -12.95
CA PRO A 126 4.68 11.03 -13.81
C PRO A 126 4.57 12.23 -14.76
N LEU A 127 4.06 11.98 -15.97
CA LEU A 127 3.76 13.06 -16.93
C LEU A 127 2.69 14.01 -16.39
N ARG A 128 1.67 13.44 -15.75
CA ARG A 128 0.54 14.18 -15.23
C ARG A 128 -0.12 13.45 -14.08
N VAL A 129 -0.61 14.23 -13.11
CA VAL A 129 -1.37 13.71 -11.98
C VAL A 129 -2.67 14.49 -11.88
N TRP A 130 -3.78 13.78 -11.69
CA TRP A 130 -5.08 14.36 -11.38
C TRP A 130 -5.54 13.83 -10.04
N VAL A 131 -5.81 14.73 -9.11
CA VAL A 131 -6.25 14.37 -7.77
C VAL A 131 -7.64 14.94 -7.55
N GLU A 132 -8.51 14.19 -6.88
CA GLU A 132 -9.80 14.72 -6.43
C GLU A 132 -9.63 15.97 -5.55
N LYS A 133 -10.66 16.84 -5.58
CA LYS A 133 -10.63 18.14 -4.92
C LYS A 133 -10.33 18.00 -3.42
N GLY A 134 -9.41 18.82 -2.92
CA GLY A 134 -9.01 18.82 -1.51
C GLY A 134 -7.83 17.90 -1.20
N TRP A 135 -7.17 17.36 -2.23
CA TRP A 135 -5.92 16.62 -2.12
C TRP A 135 -4.94 17.12 -3.19
N ARG A 136 -3.64 17.17 -2.88
CA ARG A 136 -2.57 17.70 -3.75
C ARG A 136 -1.47 16.67 -3.93
N PHE A 137 -0.94 16.53 -5.12
CA PHE A 137 0.28 15.75 -5.33
C PHE A 137 1.49 16.53 -4.83
N VAL A 138 2.37 15.93 -4.01
CA VAL A 138 3.51 16.65 -3.41
C VAL A 138 4.87 16.23 -3.98
N GLY A 139 5.05 15.00 -4.50
CA GLY A 139 6.25 14.68 -5.29
C GLY A 139 6.55 13.19 -5.54
N VAL A 140 7.70 12.95 -6.16
CA VAL A 140 8.36 11.63 -6.33
C VAL A 140 9.70 11.67 -5.62
N VAL A 141 10.02 10.63 -4.85
CA VAL A 141 11.34 10.45 -4.23
C VAL A 141 12.07 9.34 -4.98
N ASP A 142 13.14 9.69 -5.68
CA ASP A 142 13.99 8.72 -6.38
C ASP A 142 14.78 7.88 -5.39
N THR A 143 14.59 6.56 -5.41
CA THR A 143 15.39 5.60 -4.63
C THR A 143 16.43 4.96 -5.54
N TYR A 144 17.63 5.56 -5.60
CA TYR A 144 18.77 4.95 -6.30
C TYR A 144 19.53 3.98 -5.38
N LYS A 145 19.67 2.72 -5.82
CA LYS A 145 20.57 1.65 -5.32
C LYS A 145 20.87 1.64 -3.81
N GLY A 146 20.01 0.96 -3.05
CA GLY A 146 20.43 0.25 -1.82
C GLY A 146 20.77 1.11 -0.59
N LYS A 147 20.57 2.43 -0.66
CA LYS A 147 20.49 3.29 0.52
C LYS A 147 19.21 4.11 0.38
N ALA A 148 18.23 3.85 1.24
CA ALA A 148 17.13 4.77 1.47
C ALA A 148 17.73 6.04 2.09
N HIS A 149 18.38 6.87 1.26
CA HIS A 149 18.81 8.20 1.66
C HIS A 149 17.56 9.05 1.88
N GLU A 150 17.63 9.85 2.94
CA GLU A 150 16.69 10.87 3.37
C GLU A 150 15.72 11.29 2.29
N PHE A 151 14.49 10.82 2.49
CA PHE A 151 13.30 11.32 1.84
C PHE A 151 13.32 12.86 1.92
N ALA A 152 13.43 13.54 0.78
CA ALA A 152 12.77 14.83 0.65
C ALA A 152 11.27 14.50 0.79
N GLU A 153 10.72 14.76 1.98
CA GLU A 153 9.39 14.36 2.46
C GLU A 153 8.25 14.97 1.64
N ASN A 154 8.12 14.57 0.38
CA ASN A 154 7.09 15.05 -0.52
C ASN A 154 6.09 13.92 -0.75
N PRO A 155 4.98 13.88 0.00
CA PRO A 155 3.93 12.88 -0.18
C PRO A 155 3.41 12.79 -1.62
N LEU A 156 3.03 11.60 -2.07
CA LEU A 156 2.48 11.48 -3.41
C LEU A 156 1.13 12.17 -3.50
N VAL A 157 0.33 12.12 -2.43
CA VAL A 157 -0.83 12.99 -2.29
C VAL A 157 -1.03 13.41 -0.83
N GLU A 158 -1.21 14.70 -0.56
CA GLU A 158 -1.60 15.27 0.73
C GLU A 158 -2.99 15.90 0.68
N PRO A 159 -3.85 15.64 1.67
CA PRO A 159 -5.09 16.35 1.82
C PRO A 159 -4.89 17.82 2.24
N SER A 160 -5.83 18.68 1.86
CA SER A 160 -6.17 19.88 2.64
C SER A 160 -6.97 19.53 3.92
N SER A 161 -7.58 18.34 3.98
CA SER A 161 -8.23 17.75 5.18
C SER A 161 -8.12 16.20 5.19
N PRO A 162 -7.73 15.55 6.31
CA PRO A 162 -7.49 14.10 6.36
C PRO A 162 -8.66 13.23 5.84
N LEU A 163 -8.34 12.05 5.27
CA LEU A 163 -9.36 11.08 4.84
C LEU A 163 -9.97 10.41 6.08
N LYS A 164 -11.20 10.80 6.41
CA LYS A 164 -11.94 10.21 7.53
C LYS A 164 -12.27 8.74 7.31
N PRO A 165 -12.48 7.95 8.38
CA PRO A 165 -13.05 6.60 8.27
C PRO A 165 -14.33 6.60 7.44
N GLY A 166 -14.44 5.64 6.53
CA GLY A 166 -15.50 5.54 5.52
C GLY A 166 -15.27 6.41 4.27
N GLY A 167 -14.24 7.26 4.27
CA GLY A 167 -13.87 8.11 3.14
C GLY A 167 -13.15 7.34 2.03
N GLU A 168 -13.31 7.85 0.81
CA GLU A 168 -12.62 7.38 -0.40
C GLU A 168 -11.94 8.56 -1.09
N LEU A 169 -10.74 8.32 -1.61
CA LEU A 169 -9.98 9.23 -2.45
C LEU A 169 -9.63 8.51 -3.75
N ARG A 170 -9.90 9.14 -4.88
CA ARG A 170 -9.40 8.70 -6.19
C ARG A 170 -8.40 9.70 -6.75
N TYR A 171 -7.36 9.16 -7.39
CA TYR A 171 -6.43 9.97 -8.14
C TYR A 171 -5.89 9.18 -9.33
N GLN A 172 -5.47 9.91 -10.36
CA GLN A 172 -4.97 9.36 -11.61
C GLN A 172 -3.55 9.83 -11.87
N VAL A 173 -2.75 8.95 -12.44
CA VAL A 173 -1.38 9.23 -12.85
C VAL A 173 -1.21 8.79 -14.30
N LEU A 174 -0.64 9.66 -15.14
CA LEU A 174 -0.21 9.33 -16.50
C LEU A 174 1.30 9.17 -16.52
N SER A 175 1.81 8.13 -17.17
CA SER A 175 3.24 7.89 -17.31
C SER A 175 3.58 7.21 -18.63
N GLU A 176 4.81 7.44 -19.10
CA GLU A 176 5.38 6.76 -20.28
C GLU A 176 6.04 5.41 -19.94
N TYR A 177 5.88 4.96 -18.69
CA TYR A 177 6.57 3.82 -18.16
C TYR A 177 5.59 2.73 -17.71
N PRO A 178 5.95 1.44 -17.90
CA PRO A 178 5.08 0.32 -17.57
C PRO A 178 4.85 0.19 -16.07
N PRO A 179 3.76 -0.48 -15.66
CA PRO A 179 3.50 -0.74 -14.26
C PRO A 179 4.53 -1.70 -13.66
N ALA A 180 4.87 -1.49 -12.40
CA ALA A 180 5.74 -2.37 -11.65
C ALA A 180 5.35 -2.37 -10.18
N VAL A 181 5.61 -3.48 -9.48
CA VAL A 181 5.37 -3.55 -8.04
C VAL A 181 6.32 -2.62 -7.31
N VAL A 182 5.75 -1.79 -6.44
CA VAL A 182 6.45 -0.84 -5.57
C VAL A 182 5.95 -0.96 -4.14
N ASP A 183 6.79 -0.57 -3.18
CA ASP A 183 6.35 -0.34 -1.82
C ASP A 183 5.51 0.94 -1.75
N CYS A 184 4.43 0.87 -0.97
CA CYS A 184 3.58 2.01 -0.65
C CYS A 184 3.37 2.12 0.85
N PHE A 185 3.23 3.36 1.31
CA PHE A 185 3.03 3.68 2.72
C PHE A 185 1.86 4.62 2.91
N VAL A 186 1.12 4.41 3.98
CA VAL A 186 0.04 5.32 4.39
C VAL A 186 0.41 5.94 5.72
N ARG A 187 0.43 7.27 5.77
CA ARG A 187 0.57 8.05 7.00
C ARG A 187 -0.82 8.37 7.53
N THR A 188 -0.96 8.28 8.84
CA THR A 188 -2.23 8.53 9.52
C THR A 188 -2.12 9.73 10.44
N ASP A 189 -3.22 10.14 11.07
CA ASP A 189 -3.23 11.20 12.08
C ASP A 189 -2.79 10.70 13.46
N ALA A 190 -2.00 9.63 13.53
CA ALA A 190 -1.54 9.12 14.80
C ALA A 190 -0.47 10.02 15.44
N PRO A 191 -0.47 10.15 16.79
CA PRO A 191 -1.44 9.54 17.69
C PRO A 191 -2.46 10.58 18.14
N ILE A 192 -3.69 10.14 18.35
CA ILE A 192 -4.62 10.84 19.24
C ILE A 192 -4.07 10.67 20.66
N ILE A 193 -2.95 11.33 21.00
CA ILE A 193 -2.58 11.56 22.39
C ILE A 193 -3.55 12.65 22.86
N ARG A 194 -4.69 12.25 23.44
CA ARG A 194 -5.43 13.17 24.31
C ARG A 194 -4.61 13.29 25.59
N VAL A 195 -3.51 14.04 25.51
CA VAL A 195 -2.74 14.46 26.66
C VAL A 195 -3.51 15.61 27.31
N PRO A 196 -4.10 15.43 28.49
CA PRO A 196 -4.69 16.56 29.21
C PRO A 196 -3.60 17.51 29.75
N GLU A 197 -2.33 17.10 29.70
CA GLU A 197 -1.14 17.82 30.16
C GLU A 197 0.08 17.36 29.36
N GLU A 198 1.15 18.16 29.24
CA GLU A 198 2.38 17.77 28.54
C GLU A 198 2.97 16.43 29.07
N MET A 199 3.21 15.48 28.17
CA MET A 199 3.79 14.18 28.53
C MET A 199 5.31 14.32 28.73
N PRO A 200 5.89 13.76 29.82
CA PRO A 200 7.34 13.81 30.03
C PRO A 200 8.14 13.29 28.83
N THR A 201 9.23 13.97 28.46
CA THR A 201 10.06 13.62 27.30
C THR A 201 10.55 12.18 27.33
N ALA A 202 10.94 11.65 28.50
CA ALA A 202 11.38 10.26 28.63
C ALA A 202 10.28 9.21 28.34
N LEU A 203 9.00 9.59 28.45
CA LEU A 203 7.86 8.78 28.00
C LEU A 203 7.61 8.98 26.50
N ALA A 204 7.68 10.22 26.01
CA ALA A 204 7.56 10.54 24.59
C ALA A 204 8.61 9.81 23.74
N ASP A 205 9.83 9.67 24.25
CA ASP A 205 10.93 8.95 23.61
C ASP A 205 10.68 7.45 23.45
N ARG A 206 9.68 6.89 24.14
CA ARG A 206 9.24 5.50 23.98
C ARG A 206 8.21 5.33 22.89
N LEU A 207 7.67 6.40 22.32
CA LEU A 207 6.82 6.29 21.14
C LEU A 207 7.64 5.71 19.98
N PRO A 208 7.03 4.89 19.10
CA PRO A 208 7.67 4.52 17.85
C PRO A 208 8.06 5.82 17.12
N ARG A 209 9.36 6.02 16.86
CA ARG A 209 9.85 7.19 16.13
C ARG A 209 9.86 6.88 14.62
N GLY A 210 9.25 7.76 13.82
CA GLY A 210 9.39 7.80 12.36
C GLY A 210 8.58 6.77 11.56
N PHE A 211 8.86 6.72 10.25
CA PHE A 211 8.24 5.86 9.22
C PHE A 211 8.26 4.35 9.53
N GLU A 212 9.00 3.91 10.56
CA GLU A 212 9.01 2.51 11.02
C GLU A 212 7.63 2.04 11.55
N GLY A 213 6.71 2.98 11.87
CA GLY A 213 5.38 2.66 12.40
C GLY A 213 4.22 2.66 11.39
N GLY A 214 4.43 3.18 10.18
CA GLY A 214 3.37 3.39 9.18
C GLY A 214 2.73 2.11 8.67
N LEU A 215 1.64 2.23 7.90
CA LEU A 215 1.05 1.08 7.21
C LEU A 215 1.79 0.83 5.90
N HIS A 216 2.47 -0.31 5.80
CA HIS A 216 3.24 -0.74 4.63
C HIS A 216 2.43 -1.70 3.77
N GLY A 217 2.61 -1.60 2.45
CA GLY A 217 1.98 -2.50 1.49
C GLY A 217 2.66 -2.47 0.13
N TYR A 218 2.10 -3.23 -0.81
CA TYR A 218 2.52 -3.23 -2.20
C TYR A 218 1.40 -2.72 -3.09
N THR A 219 1.76 -1.97 -4.12
CA THR A 219 0.86 -1.56 -5.20
C THR A 219 1.65 -1.48 -6.51
N LEU A 220 1.04 -0.94 -7.57
CA LEU A 220 1.74 -0.65 -8.81
C LEU A 220 2.03 0.83 -8.95
N ALA A 221 3.20 1.16 -9.46
CA ALA A 221 3.56 2.49 -9.95
C ALA A 221 4.44 2.37 -11.20
N PRO A 222 4.64 3.46 -11.96
CA PRO A 222 5.51 3.43 -13.14
C PRO A 222 6.97 3.12 -12.78
N THR A 223 7.69 2.44 -13.67
CA THR A 223 9.16 2.27 -13.55
C THR A 223 9.87 2.26 -14.91
N ASP A 224 11.07 2.83 -14.96
CA ASP A 224 11.94 2.84 -16.14
C ASP A 224 12.85 1.61 -16.26
N SER A 225 12.83 0.73 -15.26
CA SER A 225 13.84 -0.30 -15.06
C SER A 225 13.22 -1.69 -14.90
N LEU A 226 12.19 -1.97 -15.68
CA LEU A 226 11.55 -3.27 -15.73
C LEU A 226 12.37 -4.24 -16.59
N THR A 227 13.05 -5.19 -15.94
CA THR A 227 13.72 -6.31 -16.60
C THR A 227 12.94 -7.61 -16.42
N ALA A 228 13.31 -8.64 -17.18
CA ALA A 228 12.71 -9.97 -17.08
C ALA A 228 12.90 -10.59 -15.68
N GLU A 229 14.08 -10.44 -15.08
CA GLU A 229 14.41 -10.86 -13.71
C GLU A 229 13.53 -10.15 -12.70
N ARG A 230 13.48 -8.81 -12.79
CA ARG A 230 12.70 -7.98 -11.89
C ARG A 230 11.22 -8.31 -11.99
N PHE A 231 10.70 -8.56 -13.17
CA PHE A 231 9.29 -8.95 -13.35
C PHE A 231 8.96 -10.26 -12.64
N LEU A 232 9.82 -11.29 -12.72
CA LEU A 232 9.60 -12.54 -11.97
C LEU A 232 9.61 -12.33 -10.45
N GLU A 233 10.53 -11.51 -9.96
CA GLU A 233 10.58 -11.17 -8.53
C GLU A 233 9.30 -10.45 -8.08
N GLN A 234 8.85 -9.47 -8.87
CA GLN A 234 7.63 -8.72 -8.64
C GLN A 234 6.38 -9.60 -8.73
N TRP A 235 6.33 -10.53 -9.67
CA TRP A 235 5.25 -11.53 -9.75
C TRP A 235 5.20 -12.41 -8.50
N ARG A 236 6.36 -12.86 -7.99
CA ARG A 236 6.42 -13.61 -6.73
C ARG A 236 5.97 -12.77 -5.53
N VAL A 237 6.26 -11.47 -5.51
CA VAL A 237 5.70 -10.54 -4.51
C VAL A 237 4.17 -10.49 -4.62
N ALA A 238 3.62 -10.33 -5.82
CA ALA A 238 2.18 -10.31 -6.06
C ALA A 238 1.47 -11.58 -5.56
N ILE A 239 2.04 -12.77 -5.82
CA ILE A 239 1.51 -14.03 -5.31
C ILE A 239 1.58 -14.11 -3.78
N ARG A 240 2.69 -13.69 -3.16
CA ARG A 240 2.80 -13.66 -1.68
C ARG A 240 1.86 -12.64 -1.04
N ALA A 241 1.63 -11.51 -1.70
CA ALA A 241 0.67 -10.49 -1.29
C ALA A 241 -0.79 -10.93 -1.49
N GLY A 242 -1.01 -12.09 -2.13
CA GLY A 242 -2.32 -12.70 -2.30
C GLY A 242 -3.09 -12.19 -3.51
N TRP A 243 -2.49 -11.40 -4.41
CA TRP A 243 -3.21 -10.78 -5.55
C TRP A 243 -3.88 -11.79 -6.51
N VAL A 244 -3.57 -13.08 -6.38
CA VAL A 244 -4.36 -14.18 -6.94
C VAL A 244 -4.86 -15.04 -5.78
N THR A 245 -6.18 -15.02 -5.56
CA THR A 245 -6.81 -15.67 -4.38
C THR A 245 -6.96 -17.19 -4.55
N ASP A 246 -7.08 -17.67 -5.78
CA ASP A 246 -7.17 -19.10 -6.09
C ASP A 246 -5.77 -19.72 -6.27
N LYS A 247 -5.40 -20.66 -5.38
CA LYS A 247 -4.05 -21.25 -5.36
C LYS A 247 -3.74 -22.09 -6.61
N PRO A 248 -4.65 -22.95 -7.13
CA PRO A 248 -4.42 -23.64 -8.39
C PRO A 248 -4.17 -22.69 -9.57
N LEU A 249 -4.99 -21.64 -9.71
CA LEU A 249 -4.83 -20.60 -10.72
C LEU A 249 -3.50 -19.87 -10.57
N ALA A 250 -3.12 -19.48 -9.34
CA ALA A 250 -1.83 -18.82 -9.08
C ALA A 250 -0.64 -19.67 -9.57
N ARG A 251 -0.67 -20.99 -9.40
CA ARG A 251 0.36 -21.90 -9.91
C ARG A 251 0.37 -21.96 -11.44
N GLN A 252 -0.81 -22.03 -12.07
CA GLN A 252 -0.92 -22.05 -13.53
C GLN A 252 -0.42 -20.74 -14.15
N LEU A 253 -0.85 -19.60 -13.62
CA LEU A 253 -0.37 -18.28 -14.05
C LEU A 253 1.14 -18.16 -13.86
N THR A 254 1.67 -18.60 -12.72
CA THR A 254 3.13 -18.57 -12.46
C THR A 254 3.91 -19.37 -13.49
N LYS A 255 3.43 -20.56 -13.85
CA LYS A 255 4.05 -21.39 -14.88
C LYS A 255 4.13 -20.64 -16.22
N HIS A 256 3.02 -20.06 -16.68
CA HIS A 256 3.00 -19.32 -17.95
C HIS A 256 3.81 -18.04 -17.91
N VAL A 257 3.86 -17.35 -16.76
CA VAL A 257 4.73 -16.19 -16.54
C VAL A 257 6.21 -16.59 -16.68
N GLU A 258 6.62 -17.70 -16.07
CA GLU A 258 7.99 -18.22 -16.17
C GLU A 258 8.32 -18.63 -17.62
N GLU A 259 7.40 -19.28 -18.32
CA GLU A 259 7.53 -19.61 -19.76
C GLU A 259 7.71 -18.35 -20.62
N ALA A 260 6.89 -17.32 -20.40
CA ALA A 260 6.95 -16.06 -21.15
C ALA A 260 8.29 -15.33 -20.91
N VAL A 261 8.71 -15.22 -19.64
CA VAL A 261 9.97 -14.56 -19.27
C VAL A 261 11.17 -15.32 -19.83
N GLU A 262 11.18 -16.65 -19.76
CA GLU A 262 12.27 -17.46 -20.31
C GLU A 262 12.34 -17.34 -21.84
N ALA A 263 11.19 -17.28 -22.51
CA ALA A 263 11.14 -17.01 -23.94
C ALA A 263 11.71 -15.63 -24.30
N VAL A 264 11.41 -14.58 -23.52
CA VAL A 264 12.00 -13.24 -23.68
C VAL A 264 13.52 -13.29 -23.56
N ARG A 265 14.05 -13.95 -22.52
CA ARG A 265 15.50 -14.09 -22.32
C ARG A 265 16.22 -14.77 -23.49
N ARG A 266 15.56 -15.74 -24.13
CA ARG A 266 16.10 -16.46 -25.29
C ARG A 266 15.85 -15.76 -26.63
N GLY A 267 15.21 -14.59 -26.64
CA GLY A 267 14.81 -13.89 -27.87
C GLY A 267 13.66 -14.56 -28.63
N GLY A 268 12.97 -15.53 -28.02
CA GLY A 268 11.91 -16.33 -28.60
C GLY A 268 10.55 -15.62 -28.62
N ARG A 269 10.41 -14.57 -29.43
CA ARG A 269 9.19 -13.72 -29.48
C ARG A 269 7.88 -14.49 -29.73
N SER A 270 7.90 -15.53 -30.57
CA SER A 270 6.68 -16.33 -30.83
C SER A 270 6.23 -17.07 -29.58
N ALA A 271 7.14 -17.80 -28.92
CA ALA A 271 6.84 -18.54 -27.70
C ALA A 271 6.37 -17.62 -26.57
N ALA A 272 6.97 -16.43 -26.45
CA ALA A 272 6.53 -15.41 -25.49
C ALA A 272 5.09 -14.94 -25.76
N ARG A 273 4.72 -14.75 -27.03
CA ARG A 273 3.34 -14.39 -27.42
C ARG A 273 2.33 -15.50 -27.15
N ASP A 274 2.72 -16.76 -27.39
CA ASP A 274 1.85 -17.91 -27.11
C ASP A 274 1.57 -18.04 -25.60
N ALA A 275 2.60 -17.86 -24.78
CA ALA A 275 2.46 -17.83 -23.32
C ALA A 275 1.60 -16.64 -22.85
N LEU A 276 1.79 -15.45 -23.44
CA LEU A 276 0.94 -14.28 -23.17
C LEU A 276 -0.53 -14.53 -23.52
N ALA A 277 -0.82 -15.19 -24.65
CA ALA A 277 -2.18 -15.52 -25.05
C ALA A 277 -2.85 -16.50 -24.04
N ALA A 278 -2.08 -17.46 -23.52
CA ALA A 278 -2.56 -18.35 -22.46
C ALA A 278 -2.86 -17.59 -21.15
N ILE A 279 -1.97 -16.66 -20.76
CA ILE A 279 -2.17 -15.79 -19.59
C ILE A 279 -3.44 -14.95 -19.75
N GLN A 280 -3.60 -14.25 -20.89
CA GLN A 280 -4.78 -13.43 -21.18
C GLN A 280 -6.07 -14.23 -21.02
N LYS A 281 -6.13 -15.43 -21.62
CA LYS A 281 -7.28 -16.32 -21.51
C LYS A 281 -7.60 -16.70 -20.05
N LEU A 282 -6.59 -17.01 -19.25
CA LEU A 282 -6.78 -17.33 -17.82
C LEU A 282 -7.27 -16.10 -17.04
N VAL A 283 -6.72 -14.91 -17.32
CA VAL A 283 -7.15 -13.67 -16.67
C VAL A 283 -8.62 -13.40 -16.98
N ASP A 284 -9.03 -13.50 -18.24
CA ASP A 284 -10.41 -13.27 -18.68
C ASP A 284 -11.40 -14.26 -18.06
N GLN A 285 -11.02 -15.54 -17.94
CA GLN A 285 -11.86 -16.58 -17.36
C GLN A 285 -12.00 -16.47 -15.83
N HIS A 286 -11.02 -15.87 -15.16
CA HIS A 286 -10.90 -15.89 -13.70
C HIS A 286 -10.76 -14.50 -13.08
N GLN A 287 -11.26 -13.45 -13.73
CA GLN A 287 -11.14 -12.05 -13.26
C GLN A 287 -11.51 -11.86 -11.79
N LYS A 288 -12.55 -12.54 -11.30
CA LYS A 288 -12.99 -12.48 -9.89
C LYS A 288 -11.98 -12.99 -8.86
N HIS A 289 -10.96 -13.73 -9.28
CA HIS A 289 -9.92 -14.29 -8.43
C HIS A 289 -8.59 -13.55 -8.52
N ILE A 290 -8.49 -12.54 -9.39
CA ILE A 290 -7.25 -11.84 -9.73
C ILE A 290 -7.48 -10.36 -9.45
N GLU A 291 -6.74 -9.81 -8.51
CA GLU A 291 -6.82 -8.38 -8.17
C GLU A 291 -6.41 -7.51 -9.37
N PRO A 292 -6.95 -6.28 -9.50
CA PRO A 292 -6.63 -5.37 -10.61
C PRO A 292 -5.13 -5.17 -10.83
N GLU A 293 -4.33 -5.19 -9.77
CA GLU A 293 -2.87 -5.08 -9.81
C GLU A 293 -2.22 -6.29 -10.48
N ALA A 294 -2.65 -7.50 -10.13
CA ALA A 294 -2.14 -8.71 -10.81
C ALA A 294 -2.55 -8.72 -12.28
N GLN A 295 -3.77 -8.28 -12.62
CA GLN A 295 -4.19 -8.13 -14.01
C GLN A 295 -3.28 -7.14 -14.75
N ALA A 296 -3.01 -5.97 -14.18
CA ALA A 296 -2.14 -4.97 -14.79
C ALA A 296 -0.69 -5.48 -14.97
N LEU A 297 -0.11 -6.21 -14.00
CA LEU A 297 1.22 -6.83 -14.21
C LEU A 297 1.22 -7.79 -15.39
N LEU A 298 0.21 -8.67 -15.46
CA LEU A 298 0.14 -9.71 -16.47
C LEU A 298 -0.19 -9.16 -17.87
N LEU A 299 -1.04 -8.14 -17.94
CA LEU A 299 -1.61 -7.65 -19.20
C LEU A 299 -0.96 -6.36 -19.71
N GLU A 300 -0.22 -5.64 -18.87
CA GLU A 300 0.44 -4.39 -19.25
C GLU A 300 1.96 -4.51 -19.16
N SER A 301 2.49 -4.96 -18.02
CA SER A 301 3.94 -5.05 -17.80
C SER A 301 4.60 -6.20 -18.56
N LEU A 302 4.02 -7.40 -18.54
CA LEU A 302 4.60 -8.55 -19.23
C LEU A 302 4.61 -8.37 -20.76
N PRO A 303 3.53 -7.87 -21.42
CA PRO A 303 3.59 -7.56 -22.84
C PRO A 303 4.58 -6.46 -23.20
N TYR A 304 4.87 -5.52 -22.29
CA TYR A 304 5.92 -4.53 -22.51
C TYR A 304 7.30 -5.18 -22.67
N LEU A 305 7.61 -6.24 -21.90
CA LEU A 305 8.87 -6.99 -22.01
C LEU A 305 9.01 -7.82 -23.30
N VAL A 306 7.89 -8.15 -23.96
CA VAL A 306 7.88 -9.02 -25.15
C VAL A 306 8.05 -8.21 -26.46
N ARG A 307 7.86 -6.89 -26.41
CA ARG A 307 8.04 -5.99 -27.56
C ARG A 307 9.53 -5.90 -27.94
#